data_AF-A0A661LLT7-F1
#
_entry.id   AF-A0A661LLT7-F1
#
_cell.length_a   1.000
_cell.length_b   1.000
_cell.length_c   1.000
_cell.angle_alpha   90.00
_cell.angle_beta   90.00
_cell.angle_gamma   90.00
#
_symmetry.space_group_name_H-M   'P 1'
#
loop_
_entity.id
_entity.type
_entity.pdbx_description
1 polymer ?
#
loop_
_entity_poly.entity_id
_entity_poly.type
_entity_poly.pdbx_seq_one_letter_code
_entity_poly.pdbx_strand_id
1 'polypeptide(L)'
;MPDLNRLVQRIEQIPTLPIVSQKILLLLSDENVSLPKVASLIERDQALAVKILKVANSAFYGTLSKVSTIDHALVILGIEEVRSILLAFPSTISSPIIGTDILTEPDSGSTR
;
A
#
# COMPACT_ATOMS: atom_id res chain seq x y z
N MET A 1 0.63 -33.63 17.38
CA MET A 1 -0.14 -33.13 16.22
C MET A 1 -0.28 -31.63 16.40
N PRO A 2 0.00 -30.78 15.39
CA PRO A 2 -0.17 -29.34 15.53
C PRO A 2 -1.65 -29.03 15.77
N ASP A 3 -1.95 -28.25 16.81
CA ASP A 3 -3.30 -27.82 17.18
C ASP A 3 -4.01 -27.16 16.00
N LEU A 4 -5.11 -27.77 15.55
CA LEU A 4 -5.94 -27.28 14.45
C LEU A 4 -6.36 -25.81 14.64
N ASN A 5 -6.56 -25.40 15.90
CA ASN A 5 -6.88 -24.02 16.27
C ASN A 5 -5.78 -23.01 15.88
N ARG A 6 -4.49 -23.40 15.88
CA ARG A 6 -3.39 -22.51 15.44
C ARG A 6 -3.36 -22.33 13.92
N LEU A 7 -3.81 -23.32 13.15
CA LEU A 7 -3.91 -23.20 11.69
C LEU A 7 -5.09 -22.32 11.30
N VAL A 8 -6.23 -22.47 11.99
CA VAL A 8 -7.43 -21.65 11.75
C VAL A 8 -7.17 -20.17 12.09
N GLN A 9 -6.50 -19.86 13.20
CA GLN A 9 -6.14 -18.47 13.54
C GLN A 9 -5.16 -17.82 12.55
N ARG A 10 -4.33 -18.60 11.84
CA ARG A 10 -3.49 -18.08 10.75
C ARG A 10 -4.29 -17.78 9.49
N ILE A 11 -5.39 -18.49 9.27
CA ILE A 11 -6.29 -18.27 8.12
C ILE A 11 -7.14 -17.00 8.35
N GLU A 12 -7.56 -16.72 9.59
CA GLU A 12 -8.27 -15.47 9.94
C GLU A 12 -7.43 -14.20 9.76
N GLN A 13 -6.09 -14.33 9.73
CA GLN A 13 -5.19 -13.23 9.45
C GLN A 13 -4.93 -13.03 7.96
N ILE A 14 -5.56 -13.81 7.05
CA ILE A 14 -5.43 -13.56 5.62
C ILE A 14 -6.17 -12.26 5.32
N PRO A 15 -5.42 -11.20 5.00
CA PRO A 15 -6.00 -9.90 4.82
C PRO A 15 -6.85 -9.94 3.55
N THR A 16 -8.15 -9.73 3.68
CA THR A 16 -9.07 -9.71 2.54
C THR A 16 -8.70 -8.54 1.64
N LEU A 17 -8.29 -8.84 0.41
CA LEU A 17 -8.00 -7.80 -0.56
C LEU A 17 -9.28 -6.99 -0.83
N PRO A 18 -9.30 -5.67 -0.65
CA PRO A 18 -10.51 -4.88 -0.90
C PRO A 18 -10.99 -5.01 -2.32
N ILE A 19 -12.28 -4.76 -2.48
CA ILE A 19 -12.96 -4.73 -3.78
C ILE A 19 -12.25 -3.77 -4.76
N VAL A 20 -11.67 -2.66 -4.28
CA VAL A 20 -10.94 -1.69 -5.11
C VAL A 20 -9.64 -2.32 -5.65
N SER A 21 -8.82 -2.91 -4.78
CA SER A 21 -7.58 -3.58 -5.18
C SER A 21 -7.83 -4.79 -6.08
N GLN A 22 -8.90 -5.56 -5.85
CA GLN A 22 -9.33 -6.64 -6.75
C GLN A 22 -9.67 -6.13 -8.15
N LYS A 23 -10.42 -5.01 -8.25
CA LYS A 23 -10.75 -4.38 -9.54
C LYS A 23 -9.50 -3.87 -10.25
N ILE A 24 -8.54 -3.31 -9.51
CA ILE A 24 -7.27 -2.86 -10.09
C ILE A 24 -6.48 -4.06 -10.63
N LEU A 25 -6.33 -5.14 -9.86
CA LEU A 25 -5.66 -6.36 -10.32
C LEU A 25 -6.31 -6.97 -11.56
N LEU A 26 -7.65 -6.99 -11.61
CA LEU A 26 -8.39 -7.45 -12.78
C LEU A 26 -8.06 -6.60 -14.01
N LEU A 27 -8.04 -5.27 -13.87
CA LEU A 27 -7.70 -4.36 -14.97
C LEU A 27 -6.24 -4.52 -15.41
N LEU A 28 -5.30 -4.68 -14.46
CA LEU A 28 -3.89 -4.94 -14.77
C LEU A 28 -3.64 -6.34 -15.39
N SER A 29 -4.65 -7.20 -15.45
CA SER A 29 -4.58 -8.50 -16.14
C SER A 29 -4.93 -8.42 -17.63
N ASP A 30 -5.50 -7.30 -18.08
CA ASP A 30 -5.85 -7.06 -19.47
C ASP A 30 -4.64 -6.53 -20.24
N GLU A 31 -4.36 -7.11 -21.40
CA GLU A 31 -3.29 -6.67 -22.31
C GLU A 31 -3.54 -5.25 -22.89
N ASN A 32 -4.79 -4.78 -22.89
CA ASN A 32 -5.19 -3.44 -23.33
C ASN A 32 -5.51 -2.51 -22.14
N VAL A 33 -4.82 -2.69 -21.01
CA VAL A 33 -5.11 -1.92 -19.80
C VAL A 33 -4.98 -0.40 -20.02
N SER A 34 -6.01 0.33 -19.63
CA SER A 34 -6.00 1.79 -19.62
C SER A 34 -5.35 2.30 -18.33
N LEU A 35 -4.08 2.75 -18.42
CA LEU A 35 -3.33 3.34 -17.30
C LEU A 35 -4.09 4.49 -16.61
N PRO A 36 -4.76 5.43 -17.31
CA PRO A 36 -5.53 6.49 -16.67
C PRO A 36 -6.68 5.96 -15.80
N LYS A 37 -7.34 4.88 -16.24
CA LYS A 37 -8.43 4.23 -15.50
C LYS A 37 -7.90 3.55 -14.24
N VAL A 38 -6.73 2.94 -14.32
CA VAL A 38 -6.02 2.37 -13.16
C VAL A 38 -5.61 3.46 -12.19
N ALA A 39 -5.02 4.56 -12.67
CA ALA A 39 -4.64 5.71 -11.85
C ALA A 39 -5.85 6.25 -11.07
N SER A 40 -6.98 6.48 -11.75
CA SER A 40 -8.22 6.95 -11.14
C SER A 40 -8.79 6.00 -10.07
N LEU A 41 -8.50 4.71 -10.14
CA LEU A 41 -8.93 3.74 -9.12
C LEU A 41 -7.97 3.71 -7.92
N ILE A 42 -6.67 3.83 -8.18
CA ILE A 42 -5.65 3.95 -7.15
C ILE A 42 -5.82 5.23 -6.35
N GLU A 43 -6.13 6.35 -7.00
CA GLU A 43 -6.36 7.65 -6.35
C GLU A 43 -7.52 7.65 -5.37
N ARG A 44 -8.49 6.75 -5.54
CA ARG A 44 -9.62 6.58 -4.59
C ARG A 44 -9.20 5.92 -3.29
N ASP A 45 -8.05 5.24 -3.27
CA ASP A 45 -7.48 4.62 -2.08
C ASP A 45 -6.23 5.41 -1.66
N GLN A 46 -6.41 6.29 -0.67
CA GLN A 46 -5.33 7.15 -0.18
C GLN A 46 -4.13 6.36 0.35
N ALA A 47 -4.36 5.21 1.00
CA ALA A 47 -3.29 4.40 1.56
C ALA A 47 -2.43 3.78 0.45
N LEU A 48 -3.09 3.25 -0.58
CA LEU A 48 -2.45 2.69 -1.76
C LEU A 48 -1.71 3.77 -2.57
N ALA A 49 -2.35 4.92 -2.80
CA ALA A 49 -1.75 6.05 -3.51
C ALA A 49 -0.45 6.54 -2.84
N VAL A 50 -0.47 6.71 -1.51
CA VAL A 50 0.73 7.10 -0.74
C VAL A 50 1.83 6.04 -0.84
N LYS A 51 1.47 4.75 -0.78
CA LYS A 51 2.44 3.65 -0.90
C LYS A 51 3.11 3.66 -2.26
N ILE A 52 2.33 3.78 -3.34
CA ILE A 52 2.83 3.83 -4.71
C ILE A 52 3.76 5.02 -4.91
N LEU A 53 3.38 6.21 -4.44
CA LEU A 53 4.25 7.40 -4.52
C LEU A 53 5.53 7.24 -3.71
N LYS A 54 5.48 6.60 -2.54
CA LYS A 54 6.68 6.30 -1.74
C LYS A 54 7.63 5.35 -2.46
N VAL A 55 7.10 4.32 -3.13
CA VAL A 55 7.92 3.37 -3.89
C VAL A 55 8.52 4.06 -5.11
N ALA A 56 7.74 4.84 -5.86
CA ALA A 56 8.21 5.58 -7.04
C ALA A 56 9.31 6.60 -6.71
N ASN A 57 9.26 7.24 -5.53
CA ASN A 57 10.29 8.17 -5.05
C ASN A 57 11.42 7.47 -4.27
N SER A 58 11.44 6.14 -4.20
CA SER A 58 12.50 5.43 -3.50
C SER A 58 13.83 5.55 -4.26
N ALA A 59 14.94 5.46 -3.53
CA ALA A 59 16.29 5.53 -4.10
C ALA A 59 16.54 4.46 -5.19
N PHE A 60 15.75 3.38 -5.22
CA PHE A 60 15.81 2.32 -6.23
C PHE A 60 15.50 2.83 -7.63
N TYR A 61 14.54 3.75 -7.79
CA TYR A 61 14.14 4.27 -9.10
C TYR A 61 14.93 5.51 -9.53
N GLY A 62 15.74 6.10 -8.64
CA GLY A 62 16.71 7.14 -9.00
C GLY A 62 16.11 8.36 -9.73
N THR A 63 14.85 8.71 -9.42
CA THR A 63 14.14 9.77 -10.15
C THR A 63 14.76 11.13 -9.87
N LEU A 64 15.17 11.85 -10.93
CA LEU A 64 15.73 13.21 -10.86
C LEU A 64 14.75 14.24 -10.29
N SER A 65 13.44 13.95 -10.37
CA SER A 65 12.38 14.82 -9.87
C SER A 65 11.41 14.04 -8.99
N LYS A 66 10.80 14.73 -8.02
CA LYS A 66 9.83 14.13 -7.10
C LYS A 66 8.55 13.76 -7.87
N VAL A 67 8.17 12.49 -7.81
CA VAL A 67 6.93 11.97 -8.38
C VAL A 67 5.77 12.35 -7.45
N SER A 68 4.82 13.12 -7.97
CA SER A 68 3.65 13.63 -7.21
C SER A 68 2.30 13.14 -7.71
N THR A 69 2.25 12.50 -8.88
CA THR A 69 1.01 12.00 -9.49
C THR A 69 1.05 10.49 -9.69
N ILE A 70 -0.11 9.84 -9.64
CA ILE A 70 -0.20 8.40 -9.85
C ILE A 70 0.11 8.04 -11.29
N ASP A 71 -0.33 8.82 -12.28
CA ASP A 71 0.03 8.60 -13.68
C ASP A 71 1.55 8.58 -13.89
N HIS A 72 2.28 9.53 -13.30
CA HIS A 72 3.73 9.56 -13.41
C HIS A 72 4.38 8.38 -12.68
N ALA A 73 3.85 7.98 -11.51
CA ALA A 73 4.31 6.80 -10.80
C ALA A 73 4.09 5.51 -11.60
N LEU A 74 2.94 5.35 -12.26
CA LEU A 74 2.64 4.20 -13.10
C LEU A 74 3.59 4.08 -14.29
N VAL A 75 3.99 5.20 -14.90
CA VAL A 75 4.95 5.23 -16.02
C VAL A 75 6.35 4.80 -15.56
N ILE A 76 6.78 5.23 -14.37
CA ILE A 76 8.11 4.89 -13.83
C ILE A 76 8.17 3.44 -13.31
N LEU A 77 7.15 3.01 -12.57
CA LEU A 77 7.10 1.69 -11.94
C LEU A 77 6.75 0.58 -12.94
N GLY A 78 5.88 0.89 -13.91
CA GLY A 78 5.29 -0.10 -14.80
C GLY A 78 4.20 -0.94 -14.12
N ILE A 79 3.46 -1.68 -14.95
CA ILE A 79 2.28 -2.47 -14.54
C ILE A 79 2.66 -3.57 -13.55
N GLU A 80 3.78 -4.25 -13.78
CA GLU A 80 4.16 -5.44 -13.00
C GLU A 80 4.56 -5.07 -11.56
N GLU A 81 5.26 -3.96 -11.39
CA GLU A 81 5.61 -3.47 -10.06
C GLU A 81 4.36 -3.04 -9.28
N VAL A 82 3.42 -2.36 -9.94
CA VAL A 82 2.15 -1.95 -9.32
C VAL A 82 1.34 -3.18 -8.90
N ARG A 83 1.35 -4.23 -9.71
CA ARG A 83 0.75 -5.53 -9.37
C ARG A 83 1.41 -6.14 -8.13
N SER A 84 2.74 -6.14 -8.08
CA SER A 84 3.51 -6.63 -6.94
C SER A 84 3.17 -5.85 -5.66
N ILE A 85 3.12 -4.51 -5.74
CA ILE A 85 2.74 -3.64 -4.61
C ILE A 85 1.31 -3.96 -4.14
N LEU A 86 0.36 -4.14 -5.04
CA LEU A 86 -1.03 -4.48 -4.72
C LEU A 86 -1.16 -5.84 -4.02
N LEU A 87 -0.40 -6.84 -4.46
CA LEU A 87 -0.37 -8.17 -3.84
C LEU A 87 0.33 -8.14 -2.47
N ALA A 88 1.40 -7.34 -2.34
CA ALA A 88 2.14 -7.16 -1.10
C ALA A 88 1.44 -6.22 -0.10
N PHE A 89 0.47 -5.42 -0.56
CA PHE A 89 -0.30 -4.48 0.25
C PHE A 89 -1.78 -4.88 0.31
N PRO A 90 -2.11 -5.98 1.00
CA PRO A 90 -3.48 -6.23 1.35
C PRO A 90 -3.86 -5.22 2.43
N SER A 91 -4.84 -4.36 2.15
CA SER A 91 -5.18 -3.26 3.06
C SER A 91 -5.97 -3.79 4.26
N THR A 92 -5.25 -4.37 5.21
CA THR A 92 -5.72 -4.48 6.58
C THR A 92 -5.73 -3.07 7.16
N ILE A 93 -6.83 -2.35 6.95
CA ILE A 93 -7.11 -1.15 7.73
C ILE A 93 -8.21 -1.53 8.73
N SER A 94 -7.80 -2.25 9.76
CA SER A 94 -8.23 -1.91 11.11
C SER A 94 -7.08 -1.17 11.77
N SER A 95 -6.87 0.09 11.39
CA SER A 95 -6.31 1.11 12.27
C SER A 95 -6.62 2.49 11.68
N PRO A 96 -7.10 3.43 12.51
CA PRO A 96 -7.60 4.70 12.04
C PRO A 96 -6.45 5.53 11.44
N ILE A 97 -6.76 6.13 10.31
CA ILE A 97 -5.96 7.19 9.71
C ILE A 97 -5.89 8.39 10.67
N ILE A 98 -4.66 8.86 10.90
CA ILE A 98 -4.32 10.26 11.24
C ILE A 98 -4.94 10.76 12.55
N GLY A 99 -4.23 10.46 13.64
CA GLY A 99 -4.28 11.21 14.89
C GLY A 99 -2.85 11.57 15.26
N THR A 100 -2.40 12.72 14.77
CA THR A 100 -1.28 13.44 15.37
C THR A 100 -1.79 13.92 16.73
N ASP A 101 -1.46 13.21 17.80
CA ASP A 101 -1.45 13.82 19.12
C ASP A 101 -0.06 13.61 19.74
N ILE A 102 0.53 14.76 20.00
CA ILE A 102 1.81 15.00 20.64
C ILE A 102 1.70 14.54 22.09
N LEU A 103 2.39 13.47 22.48
CA LEU A 103 2.84 13.17 23.86
C LEU A 103 3.47 11.77 23.76
N THR A 104 4.79 11.63 23.77
CA THR A 104 5.55 11.64 25.01
C THR A 104 7.02 11.44 24.65
N GLU A 105 7.83 12.49 24.75
CA GLU A 105 9.09 12.50 25.53
C GLU A 105 9.32 13.98 25.91
N PRO A 106 9.57 14.27 27.19
CA PRO A 106 10.96 14.32 27.59
C PRO A 106 11.23 13.52 28.87
N ASP A 107 12.22 12.65 28.76
CA ASP A 107 13.35 12.52 29.68
C ASP A 107 13.30 13.41 30.94
N SER A 108 13.08 12.79 32.12
CA SER A 108 13.73 13.20 33.38
C SER A 108 13.43 12.20 34.50
N GLY A 109 14.01 11.00 34.40
CA GLY A 109 14.19 10.10 35.55
C GLY A 109 15.39 10.56 36.39
N SER A 110 15.28 11.74 37.01
CA SER A 110 16.25 12.23 37.98
C SER A 110 16.06 11.52 39.32
N THR A 111 17.06 10.74 39.70
CA THR A 111 17.64 10.61 41.04
C THR A 111 16.73 10.99 42.22
N ARG A 112 16.23 9.97 42.94
CA ARG A 112 16.50 9.77 44.38
C ARG A 112 15.93 8.46 44.90
#